data_AF-A0A2N3DKF8-F1
#
_entry.id   AF-A0A2N3DKF8-F1
#
_cell.length_a   1.000
_cell.length_b   1.000
_cell.length_c   1.000
_cell.angle_alpha   90.00
_cell.angle_beta   90.00
_cell.angle_gamma   90.00
#
_symmetry.space_group_name_H-M   'P 1'
#
loop_
_entity.id
_entity.type
_entity.pdbx_description
1 polymer ?
#
loop_
_entity_poly.entity_id
_entity_poly.type
_entity_poly.pdbx_seq_one_letter_code
_entity_poly.pdbx_strand_id
1 'polypeptide(L)'
;EVVCHASAWNIDNVDDLRIKMCIKQNADDFITIHHELGHNYYQRAYNQQDLLHMDGANDGFHEAIGDMIALSITPEYLVQIDMLTPDQVPSADKDIGLLLRQAMDKVAFLPFGLLLDRYRWGLFDGSIPETATNTGWNDLRAEYQGVVPPVERSADGFDAGAKYHIPGNVSYTRYFLARLLQFQFYKAACDTAGWEGPLHRCSFYGNKDVGAKLNAMLEMGASKPWPDALEAFTGERQMNGTAMVEYFAPLMKWLEEQNKGEKAGW
;
A
#
# COMPACT_ATOMS: atom_id res chain seq x y z
N GLU A 1 -4.60 4.66 -29.14
CA GLU A 1 -3.86 4.53 -27.86
C GLU A 1 -4.79 4.04 -26.77
N VAL A 2 -4.26 3.34 -25.77
CA VAL A 2 -5.00 2.90 -24.57
C VAL A 2 -4.35 3.52 -23.33
N VAL A 3 -5.13 3.73 -22.27
CA VAL A 3 -4.59 4.18 -20.97
C VAL A 3 -3.95 2.99 -20.25
N CYS A 4 -2.62 2.95 -20.18
CA CYS A 4 -1.89 1.79 -19.66
C CYS A 4 -1.83 1.65 -18.12
N HIS A 5 -2.16 2.70 -17.36
CA HIS A 5 -2.16 2.63 -15.89
C HIS A 5 -3.08 1.51 -15.41
N ALA A 6 -2.59 0.64 -14.52
CA ALA A 6 -3.36 -0.49 -14.00
C ALA A 6 -4.63 0.01 -13.28
N SER A 7 -5.71 -0.75 -13.38
CA SER A 7 -7.00 -0.43 -12.75
C SER A 7 -7.92 -1.64 -12.81
N ALA A 8 -8.67 -1.85 -11.73
CA ALA A 8 -9.74 -2.83 -11.59
C ALA A 8 -11.13 -2.17 -11.74
N TRP A 9 -12.07 -2.88 -12.34
CA TRP A 9 -13.37 -2.35 -12.75
C TRP A 9 -14.48 -3.34 -12.46
N ASN A 10 -15.53 -2.86 -11.80
CA ASN A 10 -16.83 -3.54 -11.73
C ASN A 10 -17.80 -2.82 -12.67
N ILE A 11 -18.26 -3.49 -13.73
CA ILE A 11 -19.02 -2.86 -14.82
C ILE A 11 -20.53 -2.85 -14.54
N ASP A 12 -21.03 -3.87 -13.87
CA ASP A 12 -22.48 -4.09 -13.65
C ASP A 12 -22.89 -4.15 -12.18
N ASN A 13 -21.93 -4.02 -11.25
CA ASN A 13 -22.09 -4.17 -9.81
C ASN A 13 -22.51 -5.58 -9.36
N VAL A 14 -22.35 -6.60 -10.22
CA VAL A 14 -22.74 -7.98 -9.94
C VAL A 14 -21.55 -8.91 -10.14
N ASP A 15 -21.20 -9.25 -11.37
CA ASP A 15 -20.14 -10.22 -11.68
C ASP A 15 -19.28 -9.88 -12.90
N ASP A 16 -19.53 -8.75 -13.59
CA ASP A 16 -18.66 -8.25 -14.67
C ASP A 16 -17.47 -7.47 -14.10
N LEU A 17 -16.47 -8.23 -13.62
CA LEU A 17 -15.22 -7.73 -13.07
C LEU A 17 -14.10 -7.79 -14.11
N ARG A 18 -13.38 -6.68 -14.28
CA ARG A 18 -12.33 -6.53 -15.31
C ARG A 18 -11.08 -5.88 -14.75
N ILE A 19 -9.92 -6.22 -15.33
CA ILE A 19 -8.65 -5.54 -15.07
C ILE A 19 -8.16 -4.94 -16.39
N LYS A 20 -7.74 -3.68 -16.36
CA LYS A 20 -7.11 -2.99 -17.49
C LYS A 20 -5.67 -2.65 -17.13
N MET A 21 -4.73 -3.47 -17.58
CA MET A 21 -3.30 -3.34 -17.32
C MET A 21 -2.48 -3.67 -18.57
N CYS A 22 -1.47 -2.85 -18.88
CA CYS A 22 -0.47 -3.17 -19.91
C CYS A 22 0.63 -4.09 -19.33
N ILE A 23 0.24 -5.31 -18.97
CA ILE A 23 1.08 -6.26 -18.22
C ILE A 23 2.28 -6.76 -19.03
N LYS A 24 3.43 -6.86 -18.37
CA LYS A 24 4.67 -7.43 -18.89
C LYS A 24 5.10 -8.61 -18.00
N GLN A 25 5.96 -9.46 -18.54
CA GLN A 25 6.49 -10.62 -17.82
C GLN A 25 7.66 -10.20 -16.92
N ASN A 26 7.36 -9.61 -15.76
CA ASN A 26 8.35 -9.24 -14.76
C ASN A 26 7.75 -9.30 -13.33
N ALA A 27 8.62 -9.22 -12.31
CA ALA A 27 8.22 -9.33 -10.90
C ALA A 27 7.35 -8.16 -10.42
N ASP A 28 7.59 -6.95 -10.93
CA ASP A 28 6.83 -5.76 -10.51
C ASP A 28 5.37 -5.88 -10.99
N ASP A 29 5.16 -6.28 -12.24
CA ASP A 29 3.83 -6.50 -12.81
C ASP A 29 3.14 -7.74 -12.21
N PHE A 30 3.91 -8.74 -11.75
CA PHE A 30 3.37 -9.84 -10.97
C PHE A 30 2.81 -9.38 -9.61
N ILE A 31 3.48 -8.43 -8.95
CA ILE A 31 2.93 -7.78 -7.75
C ILE A 31 1.72 -6.91 -8.09
N THR A 32 1.82 -6.09 -9.15
CA THR A 32 0.72 -5.19 -9.56
C THR A 32 -0.55 -5.96 -9.92
N ILE A 33 -0.46 -7.10 -10.61
CA ILE A 33 -1.68 -7.88 -10.91
C ILE A 33 -2.35 -8.42 -9.64
N HIS A 34 -1.60 -8.77 -8.58
CA HIS A 34 -2.18 -9.14 -7.28
C HIS A 34 -2.84 -7.95 -6.59
N HIS A 35 -2.26 -6.76 -6.72
CA HIS A 35 -2.88 -5.52 -6.25
C HIS A 35 -4.27 -5.32 -6.88
N GLU A 36 -4.33 -5.34 -8.22
CA GLU A 36 -5.58 -5.15 -8.97
C GLU A 36 -6.61 -6.27 -8.74
N LEU A 37 -6.15 -7.53 -8.60
CA LEU A 37 -7.02 -8.64 -8.24
C LEU A 37 -7.64 -8.46 -6.85
N GLY A 38 -6.91 -7.85 -5.90
CA GLY A 38 -7.43 -7.50 -4.58
C GLY A 38 -8.66 -6.60 -4.66
N HIS A 39 -8.64 -5.60 -5.55
CA HIS A 39 -9.81 -4.75 -5.81
C HIS A 39 -11.00 -5.57 -6.34
N ASN A 40 -10.78 -6.43 -7.35
CA ASN A 40 -11.84 -7.27 -7.91
C ASN A 40 -12.41 -8.25 -6.87
N TYR A 41 -11.56 -8.84 -6.02
CA TYR A 41 -12.03 -9.73 -4.96
C TYR A 41 -12.88 -8.99 -3.93
N TYR A 42 -12.53 -7.75 -3.59
CA TYR A 42 -13.35 -6.93 -2.71
C TYR A 42 -14.68 -6.58 -3.37
N GLN A 43 -14.65 -6.13 -4.64
CA GLN A 43 -15.82 -5.84 -5.46
C GLN A 43 -16.78 -7.02 -5.54
N ARG A 44 -16.24 -8.23 -5.70
CA ARG A 44 -17.02 -9.46 -5.70
C ARG A 44 -17.67 -9.73 -4.34
N ALA A 45 -16.94 -9.55 -3.25
CA ALA A 45 -17.40 -9.93 -1.92
C ALA A 45 -18.58 -9.06 -1.45
N TYR A 46 -18.54 -7.74 -1.69
CA TYR A 46 -19.64 -6.85 -1.29
C TYR A 46 -20.77 -6.74 -2.33
N ASN A 47 -20.79 -7.54 -3.39
CA ASN A 47 -21.77 -7.40 -4.48
C ASN A 47 -23.23 -7.67 -4.07
N GLN A 48 -23.46 -8.14 -2.84
CA GLN A 48 -24.79 -8.31 -2.24
C GLN A 48 -25.20 -7.14 -1.33
N GLN A 49 -24.33 -6.15 -1.12
CA GLN A 49 -24.66 -4.94 -0.37
C GLN A 49 -25.60 -4.04 -1.17
N ASP A 50 -26.31 -3.13 -0.47
CA ASP A 50 -27.05 -2.08 -1.17
C ASP A 50 -26.08 -1.20 -1.99
N LEU A 51 -26.56 -0.62 -3.09
CA LEU A 51 -25.74 0.17 -4.02
C LEU A 51 -24.88 1.26 -3.33
N LEU A 52 -25.39 1.87 -2.24
CA LEU A 52 -24.67 2.90 -1.50
C LEU A 52 -23.55 2.36 -0.60
N HIS A 53 -23.49 1.05 -0.40
CA HIS A 53 -22.51 0.36 0.45
C HIS A 53 -21.56 -0.57 -0.35
N MET A 54 -21.67 -0.58 -1.68
CA MET A 54 -20.76 -1.30 -2.60
C MET A 54 -19.44 -0.55 -2.79
N ASP A 55 -18.73 -0.34 -1.69
CA ASP A 55 -17.41 0.28 -1.63
C ASP A 55 -16.63 -0.34 -0.46
N GLY A 56 -15.35 0.00 -0.31
CA GLY A 56 -14.56 -0.39 0.84
C GLY A 56 -14.99 0.34 2.10
N ALA A 57 -14.65 -0.23 3.26
CA ALA A 57 -15.00 0.37 4.55
C ALA A 57 -14.47 1.81 4.72
N ASN A 58 -13.30 2.08 4.10
CA ASN A 58 -12.85 3.41 3.71
C ASN A 58 -11.88 3.29 2.50
N ASP A 59 -11.49 4.40 1.89
CA ASP A 59 -10.60 4.41 0.71
C ASP A 59 -9.28 3.63 0.91
N GLY A 60 -8.75 3.58 2.14
CA GLY A 60 -7.49 2.88 2.44
C GLY A 60 -7.62 1.36 2.41
N PHE A 61 -8.81 0.81 2.67
CA PHE A 61 -9.03 -0.64 2.65
C PHE A 61 -8.88 -1.20 1.24
N HIS A 62 -9.48 -0.53 0.26
CA HIS A 62 -9.47 -0.97 -1.14
C HIS A 62 -8.05 -1.16 -1.67
N GLU A 63 -7.17 -0.22 -1.34
CA GLU A 63 -5.77 -0.20 -1.73
C GLU A 63 -4.90 -1.17 -0.89
N ALA A 64 -5.28 -1.46 0.35
CA ALA A 64 -4.49 -2.28 1.27
C ALA A 64 -4.60 -3.79 1.00
N ILE A 65 -5.75 -4.28 0.53
CA ILE A 65 -6.01 -5.72 0.40
C ILE A 65 -5.06 -6.37 -0.61
N GLY A 66 -4.99 -5.79 -1.82
CA GLY A 66 -4.11 -6.29 -2.86
C GLY A 66 -2.63 -6.21 -2.45
N ASP A 67 -2.24 -5.12 -1.79
CA ASP A 67 -0.88 -4.93 -1.26
C ASP A 67 -0.55 -5.92 -0.14
N MET A 68 -1.50 -6.26 0.74
CA MET A 68 -1.33 -7.30 1.76
C MET A 68 -1.06 -8.66 1.13
N ILE A 69 -1.82 -9.02 0.08
CA ILE A 69 -1.57 -10.27 -0.67
C ILE A 69 -0.18 -10.23 -1.31
N ALA A 70 0.24 -9.09 -1.86
CA ALA A 70 1.57 -8.93 -2.43
C ALA A 70 2.70 -9.12 -1.41
N LEU A 71 2.51 -8.76 -0.13
CA LEU A 71 3.47 -9.06 0.94
C LEU A 71 3.62 -10.57 1.20
N SER A 72 2.58 -11.36 0.92
CA SER A 72 2.63 -12.84 1.03
C SER A 72 3.35 -13.50 -0.15
N ILE A 73 3.80 -12.74 -1.16
CA ILE A 73 4.64 -13.23 -2.26
C ILE A 73 6.09 -13.32 -1.78
N THR A 74 6.36 -14.33 -0.94
CA THR A 74 7.69 -14.63 -0.41
C THR A 74 8.43 -15.65 -1.27
N PRO A 75 9.76 -15.82 -1.12
CA PRO A 75 10.48 -16.93 -1.74
C PRO A 75 9.84 -18.30 -1.44
N GLU A 76 9.36 -18.51 -0.21
CA GLU A 76 8.63 -19.72 0.19
C GLU A 76 7.34 -19.90 -0.61
N TYR A 77 6.57 -18.82 -0.83
CA TYR A 77 5.40 -18.88 -1.73
C TYR A 77 5.79 -19.26 -3.16
N LEU A 78 6.86 -18.69 -3.70
CA LEU A 78 7.31 -19.00 -5.06
C LEU A 78 7.71 -20.46 -5.22
N VAL A 79 8.19 -21.12 -4.15
CA VAL A 79 8.39 -22.58 -4.15
C VAL A 79 7.06 -23.33 -4.22
N GLN A 80 6.04 -22.88 -3.48
CA GLN A 80 4.71 -23.53 -3.46
C GLN A 80 3.97 -23.47 -4.81
N ILE A 81 4.37 -22.58 -5.71
CA ILE A 81 3.79 -22.42 -7.05
C ILE A 81 4.77 -22.81 -8.18
N ASP A 82 5.81 -23.57 -7.85
CA ASP A 82 6.81 -24.09 -8.81
C ASP A 82 7.58 -23.00 -9.59
N MET A 83 7.68 -21.78 -9.05
CA MET A 83 8.46 -20.68 -9.62
C MET A 83 9.89 -20.59 -9.07
N LEU A 84 10.16 -21.21 -7.92
CA LEU A 84 11.49 -21.42 -7.35
C LEU A 84 11.65 -22.86 -6.87
N THR A 85 12.88 -23.37 -6.86
CA THR A 85 13.19 -24.63 -6.17
C THR A 85 13.58 -24.36 -4.71
N PRO A 86 13.37 -25.31 -3.78
CA PRO A 86 13.69 -25.10 -2.36
C PRO A 86 15.14 -24.68 -2.08
N ASP A 87 16.10 -25.14 -2.88
CA ASP A 87 17.53 -24.77 -2.79
C ASP A 87 17.83 -23.34 -3.28
N GLN A 88 16.89 -22.70 -3.99
CA GLN A 88 16.98 -21.31 -4.42
C GLN A 88 16.42 -20.32 -3.38
N VAL A 89 15.78 -20.80 -2.31
CA VAL A 89 15.25 -19.94 -1.24
C VAL A 89 16.42 -19.24 -0.53
N PRO A 90 16.45 -17.90 -0.49
CA PRO A 90 17.51 -17.18 0.18
C PRO A 90 17.56 -17.46 1.69
N SER A 91 18.76 -17.73 2.20
CA SER A 91 19.01 -17.81 3.64
C SER A 91 18.83 -16.46 4.33
N ALA A 92 18.65 -16.48 5.65
CA ALA A 92 18.33 -15.30 6.46
C ALA A 92 19.34 -14.14 6.35
N ASP A 93 20.60 -14.41 5.97
CA ASP A 93 21.59 -13.37 5.70
C ASP A 93 21.25 -12.49 4.48
N LYS A 94 20.30 -12.91 3.63
CA LYS A 94 19.82 -12.14 2.48
C LYS A 94 18.60 -11.27 2.79
N ASP A 95 17.99 -11.43 3.96
CA ASP A 95 16.77 -10.72 4.34
C ASP A 95 16.96 -9.21 4.34
N ILE A 96 18.13 -8.72 4.77
CA ILE A 96 18.40 -7.27 4.81
C ILE A 96 18.28 -6.64 3.42
N GLY A 97 18.79 -7.29 2.37
CA GLY A 97 18.69 -6.77 1.00
C GLY A 97 17.25 -6.74 0.48
N LEU A 98 16.46 -7.78 0.80
CA LEU A 98 15.04 -7.86 0.45
C LEU A 98 14.22 -6.82 1.20
N LEU A 99 14.43 -6.69 2.52
CA LEU A 99 13.80 -5.70 3.36
C LEU A 99 14.18 -4.28 2.92
N LEU A 100 15.43 -4.01 2.56
CA LEU A 100 15.84 -2.70 2.05
C LEU A 100 15.12 -2.35 0.75
N ARG A 101 15.03 -3.30 -0.19
CA ARG A 101 14.23 -3.12 -1.41
C ARG A 101 12.77 -2.77 -1.08
N GLN A 102 12.18 -3.48 -0.13
CA GLN A 102 10.80 -3.26 0.29
C GLN A 102 10.62 -1.95 1.06
N ALA A 103 11.60 -1.52 1.84
CA ALA A 103 11.56 -0.23 2.53
C ALA A 103 11.68 0.94 1.55
N MET A 104 12.47 0.82 0.48
CA MET A 104 12.56 1.82 -0.58
C MET A 104 11.23 2.04 -1.32
N ASP A 105 10.36 1.03 -1.39
CA ASP A 105 8.98 1.20 -1.88
C ASP A 105 8.06 1.67 -0.75
N LYS A 106 7.97 0.89 0.33
CA LYS A 106 6.91 1.04 1.35
C LYS A 106 7.18 2.17 2.34
N VAL A 107 8.38 2.22 2.92
CA VAL A 107 8.75 3.23 3.95
C VAL A 107 9.00 4.59 3.29
N ALA A 108 9.81 4.63 2.22
CA ALA A 108 10.15 5.88 1.54
C ALA A 108 8.93 6.54 0.87
N PHE A 109 7.87 5.77 0.59
CA PHE A 109 6.60 6.32 0.11
C PHE A 109 5.83 7.09 1.18
N LEU A 110 5.89 6.71 2.46
CA LEU A 110 5.02 7.28 3.50
C LEU A 110 5.02 8.81 3.55
N PRO A 111 6.18 9.51 3.51
CA PRO A 111 6.15 10.96 3.56
C PRO A 111 5.61 11.57 2.26
N PHE A 112 5.80 10.92 1.11
CA PHE A 112 5.16 11.34 -0.15
C PHE A 112 3.64 11.13 -0.14
N GLY A 113 3.18 10.00 0.40
CA GLY A 113 1.77 9.68 0.59
C GLY A 113 1.06 10.73 1.45
N LEU A 114 1.72 11.17 2.52
CA LEU A 114 1.20 12.19 3.44
C LEU A 114 1.20 13.59 2.81
N LEU A 115 2.33 14.01 2.22
CA LEU A 115 2.49 15.40 1.78
C LEU A 115 1.55 15.79 0.64
N LEU A 116 1.14 14.83 -0.20
CA LEU A 116 0.36 15.15 -1.40
C LEU A 116 -1.05 15.66 -1.05
N ASP A 117 -1.74 14.99 -0.12
CA ASP A 117 -3.04 15.49 0.35
C ASP A 117 -2.88 16.65 1.35
N ARG A 118 -1.77 16.75 2.12
CA ARG A 118 -1.44 17.98 2.86
C ARG A 118 -1.35 19.19 1.93
N TYR A 119 -0.69 19.03 0.79
CA TYR A 119 -0.59 20.07 -0.24
C TYR A 119 -1.98 20.46 -0.76
N ARG A 120 -2.81 19.49 -1.14
CA ARG A 120 -4.17 19.76 -1.64
C ARG A 120 -5.06 20.41 -0.59
N TRP A 121 -5.01 19.95 0.65
CA TRP A 121 -5.74 20.58 1.74
C TRP A 121 -5.30 22.02 1.94
N GLY A 122 -4.00 22.29 1.87
CA GLY A 122 -3.49 23.66 1.94
C GLY A 122 -3.96 24.56 0.81
N LEU A 123 -4.13 24.02 -0.41
CA LEU A 123 -4.77 24.74 -1.50
C LEU A 123 -6.27 24.99 -1.24
N PHE A 124 -6.98 23.99 -0.71
CA PHE A 124 -8.43 24.07 -0.47
C PHE A 124 -8.80 24.97 0.72
N ASP A 125 -8.00 24.98 1.78
CA ASP A 125 -8.22 25.83 2.95
C ASP A 125 -7.58 27.22 2.83
N GLY A 126 -6.76 27.44 1.79
CA GLY A 126 -6.12 28.71 1.48
C GLY A 126 -4.82 28.98 2.25
N SER A 127 -4.32 28.04 3.06
CA SER A 127 -3.00 28.17 3.70
C SER A 127 -1.85 28.14 2.70
N ILE A 128 -2.04 27.55 1.53
CA ILE A 128 -1.17 27.70 0.35
C ILE A 128 -1.90 28.60 -0.66
N PRO A 129 -1.52 29.88 -0.80
CA PRO A 129 -2.18 30.77 -1.75
C PRO A 129 -1.83 30.37 -3.19
N GLU A 130 -2.71 30.72 -4.14
CA GLU A 130 -2.55 30.42 -5.57
C GLU A 130 -1.19 30.90 -6.13
N THR A 131 -0.70 32.05 -5.63
CA THR A 131 0.59 32.64 -5.99
C THR A 131 1.81 31.88 -5.45
N ALA A 132 1.60 30.86 -4.61
CA ALA A 132 2.66 30.06 -3.98
C ALA A 132 2.47 28.56 -4.18
N THR A 133 1.68 28.14 -5.17
CA THR A 133 1.39 26.72 -5.45
C THR A 133 2.64 25.88 -5.65
N ASN A 134 3.65 26.39 -6.37
CA ASN A 134 4.90 25.65 -6.59
C ASN A 134 5.83 25.69 -5.37
N THR A 135 5.89 26.83 -4.68
CA THR A 135 6.69 26.99 -3.45
C THR A 135 6.17 26.09 -2.35
N GLY A 136 4.86 26.12 -2.08
CA GLY A 136 4.24 25.25 -1.08
C GLY A 136 4.40 23.75 -1.39
N TRP A 137 4.42 23.37 -2.67
CA TRP A 137 4.77 22.00 -3.06
C TRP A 137 6.22 21.65 -2.68
N ASN A 138 7.17 22.50 -3.04
CA ASN A 138 8.59 22.26 -2.77
C ASN A 138 8.95 22.33 -1.28
N ASP A 139 8.29 23.21 -0.52
CA ASP A 139 8.44 23.32 0.93
C ASP A 139 7.98 22.03 1.62
N LEU A 140 6.81 21.49 1.25
CA LEU A 140 6.32 20.20 1.77
C LEU A 140 7.21 19.03 1.34
N ARG A 141 7.76 19.06 0.13
CA ARG A 141 8.74 18.06 -0.34
C ARG A 141 10.01 18.07 0.51
N ALA A 142 10.52 19.25 0.84
CA ALA A 142 11.66 19.38 1.74
C ALA A 142 11.29 18.96 3.17
N GLU A 143 10.17 19.44 3.72
CA GLU A 143 9.73 19.17 5.09
C GLU A 143 9.48 17.69 5.37
N TYR A 144 8.80 16.98 4.46
CA TYR A 144 8.41 15.60 4.69
C TYR A 144 9.41 14.58 4.12
N GLN A 145 10.04 14.87 2.98
CA GLN A 145 10.91 13.89 2.31
C GLN A 145 12.40 14.23 2.37
N GLY A 146 12.79 15.46 2.69
CA GLY A 146 14.18 15.89 2.62
C GLY A 146 14.73 15.99 1.22
N VAL A 147 13.86 16.28 0.24
CA VAL A 147 14.25 16.42 -1.16
C VAL A 147 14.01 17.85 -1.63
N VAL A 148 14.97 18.36 -2.39
CA VAL A 148 14.89 19.67 -3.04
C VAL A 148 14.92 19.51 -4.56
N PRO A 149 14.33 20.46 -5.31
CA PRO A 149 14.48 20.48 -6.76
C PRO A 149 15.96 20.53 -7.18
N PRO A 150 16.38 19.78 -8.22
CA PRO A 150 17.77 19.79 -8.70
C PRO A 150 18.13 21.07 -9.47
N VAL A 151 17.13 21.89 -9.79
CA VAL A 151 17.27 23.17 -10.48
C VAL A 151 16.31 24.17 -9.85
N GLU A 152 16.63 25.45 -9.98
CA GLU A 152 15.71 26.52 -9.60
C GLU A 152 14.37 26.37 -10.33
N ARG A 153 13.27 26.52 -9.59
CA ARG A 153 11.92 26.38 -10.13
C ARG A 153 11.31 27.75 -10.33
N SER A 154 10.61 27.92 -11.45
CA SER A 154 9.89 29.16 -11.71
C SER A 154 8.77 29.36 -10.67
N ALA A 155 8.56 30.63 -10.30
CA ALA A 155 7.50 31.01 -9.38
C ALA A 155 6.09 30.74 -9.95
N ASP A 156 5.94 30.75 -11.29
CA ASP A 156 4.73 30.39 -12.02
C ASP A 156 4.67 28.89 -12.43
N GLY A 157 5.60 28.07 -11.95
CA GLY A 157 5.62 26.64 -12.21
C GLY A 157 4.48 25.89 -11.51
N PHE A 158 4.23 24.64 -11.90
CA PHE A 158 3.24 23.78 -11.25
C PHE A 158 3.70 22.31 -11.24
N ASP A 159 4.74 22.03 -10.46
CA ASP A 159 5.34 20.69 -10.39
C ASP A 159 4.37 19.63 -9.88
N ALA A 160 3.50 19.99 -8.94
CA ALA A 160 2.47 19.09 -8.42
C ALA A 160 1.56 18.57 -9.56
N GLY A 161 1.28 19.39 -10.57
CA GLY A 161 0.49 19.01 -11.75
C GLY A 161 1.08 17.87 -12.57
N ALA A 162 2.39 17.61 -12.45
CA ALA A 162 3.05 16.49 -13.13
C ALA A 162 2.76 15.13 -12.47
N LYS A 163 2.16 15.10 -11.28
CA LYS A 163 1.73 13.87 -10.60
C LYS A 163 0.25 13.60 -10.88
N TYR A 164 -0.03 12.55 -11.65
CA TYR A 164 -1.37 12.14 -12.13
C TYR A 164 -2.56 12.44 -11.20
N HIS A 165 -2.45 12.09 -9.91
CA HIS A 165 -3.53 12.24 -8.93
C HIS A 165 -3.97 13.69 -8.69
N ILE A 166 -3.09 14.67 -8.92
CA ILE A 166 -3.41 16.10 -8.83
C ILE A 166 -4.39 16.52 -9.94
N PRO A 167 -4.05 16.44 -11.26
CA PRO A 167 -5.01 16.77 -12.31
C PRO A 167 -6.15 15.74 -12.47
N GLY A 168 -5.92 14.48 -12.06
CA GLY A 168 -6.94 13.43 -12.06
C GLY A 168 -7.97 13.57 -10.92
N ASN A 169 -7.79 14.52 -10.01
CA ASN A 169 -8.64 14.75 -8.84
C ASN A 169 -8.92 13.49 -8.00
N VAL A 170 -7.89 12.68 -7.76
CA VAL A 170 -7.99 11.44 -6.98
C VAL A 170 -7.39 11.69 -5.58
N SER A 171 -8.11 11.37 -4.50
CA SER A 171 -7.56 11.44 -3.12
C SER A 171 -6.28 10.62 -3.00
N TYR A 172 -5.28 11.13 -2.26
CA TYR A 172 -4.00 10.42 -2.07
C TYR A 172 -3.81 9.85 -0.67
N THR A 173 -4.59 10.33 0.31
CA THR A 173 -4.62 9.84 1.69
C THR A 173 -4.91 8.33 1.72
N ARG A 174 -5.69 7.83 0.76
CA ARG A 174 -5.96 6.41 0.56
C ARG A 174 -4.69 5.56 0.51
N TYR A 175 -3.65 6.01 -0.18
CA TYR A 175 -2.40 5.27 -0.30
C TYR A 175 -1.56 5.33 0.97
N PHE A 176 -1.61 6.45 1.72
CA PHE A 176 -0.95 6.55 3.02
C PHE A 176 -1.58 5.57 4.03
N LEU A 177 -2.91 5.57 4.12
CA LEU A 177 -3.64 4.64 5.00
C LEU A 177 -3.42 3.19 4.59
N ALA A 178 -3.47 2.91 3.30
CA ALA A 178 -3.21 1.58 2.76
C ALA A 178 -1.81 1.07 3.05
N ARG A 179 -0.82 1.97 3.11
CA ARG A 179 0.56 1.63 3.44
C ARG A 179 0.72 1.18 4.89
N LEU A 180 -0.12 1.66 5.80
CA LEU A 180 -0.16 1.18 7.20
C LEU A 180 -1.03 -0.08 7.32
N LEU A 181 -2.24 -0.03 6.76
CA LEU A 181 -3.23 -1.11 6.81
C LEU A 181 -2.70 -2.41 6.21
N GLN A 182 -1.95 -2.38 5.10
CA GLN A 182 -1.44 -3.61 4.49
C GLN A 182 -0.57 -4.43 5.45
N PHE A 183 0.23 -3.79 6.31
CA PHE A 183 1.03 -4.51 7.30
C PHE A 183 0.19 -4.98 8.49
N GLN A 184 -0.79 -4.18 8.93
CA GLN A 184 -1.68 -4.57 10.02
C GLN A 184 -2.55 -5.78 9.61
N PHE A 185 -3.09 -5.77 8.39
CA PHE A 185 -3.79 -6.89 7.77
C PHE A 185 -2.86 -8.09 7.60
N TYR A 186 -1.65 -7.87 7.09
CA TYR A 186 -0.68 -8.94 6.85
C TYR A 186 -0.30 -9.64 8.15
N LYS A 187 -0.05 -8.89 9.22
CA LYS A 187 0.21 -9.47 10.56
C LYS A 187 -0.97 -10.31 11.03
N ALA A 188 -2.20 -9.79 10.96
CA ALA A 188 -3.39 -10.53 11.36
C ALA A 188 -3.59 -11.84 10.56
N ALA A 189 -3.27 -11.81 9.26
CA ALA A 189 -3.29 -12.98 8.40
C ALA A 189 -2.23 -14.00 8.83
N CYS A 190 -1.00 -13.56 9.10
CA CYS A 190 0.10 -14.42 9.57
C CYS A 190 -0.18 -15.04 10.94
N ASP A 191 -0.71 -14.25 11.88
CA ASP A 191 -1.14 -14.73 13.19
C ASP A 191 -2.25 -15.78 13.05
N THR A 192 -3.24 -15.53 12.18
CA THR A 192 -4.32 -16.49 11.88
C THR A 192 -3.79 -17.76 11.20
N ALA A 193 -2.74 -17.64 10.39
CA ALA A 193 -2.07 -18.77 9.76
C ALA A 193 -1.19 -19.58 10.73
N GLY A 194 -1.01 -19.13 11.98
CA GLY A 194 -0.15 -19.79 12.96
C GLY A 194 1.34 -19.66 12.64
N TRP A 195 1.74 -18.58 11.96
CA TRP A 195 3.14 -18.31 11.64
C TRP A 195 3.90 -17.78 12.87
N GLU A 196 4.98 -18.46 13.25
CA GLU A 196 5.81 -18.13 14.42
C GLU A 196 7.19 -17.54 14.05
N GLY A 197 7.48 -17.41 12.75
CA GLY A 197 8.76 -16.89 12.25
C GLY A 197 8.79 -15.36 12.15
N PRO A 198 9.87 -14.79 11.61
CA PRO A 198 9.92 -13.36 11.30
C PRO A 198 8.76 -12.96 10.39
N LEU A 199 8.09 -11.85 10.72
CA LEU A 199 6.88 -11.43 10.01
C LEU A 199 7.11 -11.31 8.50
N HIS A 200 8.24 -10.75 8.07
CA HIS A 200 8.59 -10.55 6.65
C HIS A 200 8.83 -11.83 5.83
N ARG A 201 8.80 -13.01 6.47
CA ARG A 201 8.92 -14.32 5.81
C ARG A 201 7.60 -15.08 5.75
N CYS A 202 6.54 -14.54 6.35
CA CYS A 202 5.25 -15.20 6.37
C CYS A 202 4.65 -15.33 4.96
N SER A 203 4.11 -16.51 4.65
CA SER A 203 3.15 -16.67 3.58
C SER A 203 1.93 -17.39 4.14
N PHE A 204 0.74 -16.87 3.86
CA PHE A 204 -0.53 -17.49 4.22
C PHE A 204 -1.21 -18.12 3.00
N TYR A 205 -0.44 -18.38 1.93
CA TYR A 205 -0.95 -19.08 0.74
C TYR A 205 -1.62 -20.41 1.10
N GLY A 206 -2.81 -20.63 0.56
CA GLY A 206 -3.60 -21.85 0.80
C GLY A 206 -4.27 -21.91 2.19
N ASN A 207 -4.09 -20.93 3.07
CA ASN A 207 -4.73 -20.91 4.37
C ASN A 207 -6.22 -20.50 4.26
N LYS A 208 -7.11 -21.46 4.54
CA LYS A 208 -8.56 -21.26 4.42
C LYS A 208 -9.16 -20.42 5.55
N ASP A 209 -8.54 -20.43 6.73
CA ASP A 209 -9.03 -19.66 7.88
C ASP A 209 -8.76 -18.17 7.68
N VAL A 210 -7.59 -17.81 7.15
CA VAL A 210 -7.29 -16.45 6.68
C VAL A 210 -8.28 -16.03 5.61
N GLY A 211 -8.52 -16.89 4.61
CA GLY A 211 -9.48 -16.61 3.53
C GLY A 211 -10.90 -16.37 4.05
N ALA A 212 -11.37 -17.18 5.00
CA ALA A 212 -12.70 -17.04 5.59
C ALA A 212 -12.84 -15.72 6.38
N LYS A 213 -11.86 -15.37 7.22
CA LYS A 213 -11.87 -14.09 7.95
C LYS A 213 -11.78 -12.89 7.01
N LEU A 214 -10.91 -12.96 6.00
CA LEU A 214 -10.76 -11.90 5.00
C LEU A 214 -12.10 -11.68 4.30
N ASN A 215 -12.72 -12.76 3.79
CA ASN A 215 -14.00 -12.67 3.11
C ASN A 215 -15.11 -12.07 3.99
N ALA A 216 -15.17 -12.45 5.27
CA ALA A 216 -16.13 -11.86 6.21
C ALA A 216 -15.98 -10.34 6.36
N MET A 217 -14.74 -9.81 6.38
CA MET A 217 -14.50 -8.37 6.35
C MET A 217 -14.87 -7.75 4.98
N LEU A 218 -14.50 -8.42 3.88
CA LEU A 218 -14.76 -7.90 2.53
C LEU A 218 -16.27 -7.80 2.23
N GLU A 219 -17.06 -8.77 2.67
CA GLU A 219 -18.52 -8.78 2.49
C GLU A 219 -19.22 -7.59 3.17
N MET A 220 -18.60 -6.97 4.19
CA MET A 220 -19.18 -5.82 4.88
C MET A 220 -19.28 -4.59 3.97
N GLY A 221 -18.43 -4.47 2.94
CA GLY A 221 -18.32 -3.26 2.12
C GLY A 221 -18.22 -1.99 2.98
N ALA A 222 -19.01 -0.98 2.63
CA ALA A 222 -19.15 0.27 3.40
C ALA A 222 -20.39 0.28 4.33
N SER A 223 -21.00 -0.88 4.59
CA SER A 223 -22.25 -0.98 5.39
C SER A 223 -22.06 -0.75 6.89
N LYS A 224 -20.81 -0.72 7.37
CA LYS A 224 -20.43 -0.52 8.77
C LYS A 224 -19.34 0.54 8.88
N PRO A 225 -19.21 1.21 10.06
CA PRO A 225 -18.05 2.01 10.35
C PRO A 225 -16.76 1.21 10.14
N TRP A 226 -15.76 1.81 9.47
CA TRP A 226 -14.50 1.12 9.18
C TRP A 226 -13.79 0.45 10.37
N PRO A 227 -13.88 0.94 11.63
CA PRO A 227 -13.28 0.24 12.76
C PRO A 227 -13.88 -1.15 13.00
N ASP A 228 -15.15 -1.36 12.66
CA ASP A 228 -15.82 -2.65 12.80
C ASP A 228 -15.31 -3.64 11.75
N ALA A 229 -15.07 -3.17 10.52
CA ALA A 229 -14.46 -3.97 9.47
C ALA A 229 -13.00 -4.33 9.81
N LEU A 230 -12.23 -3.37 10.34
CA LEU A 230 -10.87 -3.63 10.82
C LEU A 230 -10.86 -4.72 11.89
N GLU A 231 -11.71 -4.59 12.91
CA GLU A 231 -11.80 -5.53 14.03
C GLU A 231 -12.22 -6.93 13.58
N ALA A 232 -13.11 -7.05 12.60
CA ALA A 232 -13.55 -8.33 12.06
C ALA A 232 -12.38 -9.17 11.49
N PHE A 233 -11.34 -8.52 10.96
CA PHE A 233 -10.17 -9.21 10.40
C PHE A 233 -8.98 -9.25 11.35
N THR A 234 -8.67 -8.13 12.00
CA THR A 234 -7.45 -7.96 12.80
C THR A 234 -7.65 -8.14 14.30
N GLY A 235 -8.90 -8.07 14.78
CA GLY A 235 -9.21 -7.97 16.21
C GLY A 235 -8.91 -6.59 16.82
N GLU A 236 -8.50 -5.60 16.02
CA GLU A 236 -8.18 -4.26 16.48
C GLU A 236 -9.14 -3.22 15.88
N ARG A 237 -9.42 -2.14 16.61
CA ARG A 237 -10.30 -1.05 16.15
C ARG A 237 -9.55 0.20 15.68
N GLN A 238 -8.23 0.20 15.76
CA GLN A 238 -7.39 1.38 15.47
C GLN A 238 -6.36 1.07 14.39
N MET A 239 -6.24 1.96 13.41
CA MET A 239 -5.13 1.92 12.46
C MET A 239 -3.84 2.34 13.17
N ASN A 240 -2.77 1.57 13.00
CA ASN A 240 -1.47 1.89 13.58
C ASN A 240 -0.31 1.37 12.71
N GLY A 241 0.91 1.84 12.99
CA GLY A 241 2.12 1.45 12.27
C GLY A 241 2.91 0.31 12.89
N THR A 242 2.43 -0.32 13.98
CA THR A 242 3.19 -1.29 14.77
C THR A 242 3.62 -2.50 13.93
N ALA A 243 2.71 -3.06 13.15
CA ALA A 243 3.00 -4.20 12.29
C ALA A 243 4.03 -3.87 11.19
N MET A 244 4.03 -2.64 10.67
CA MET A 244 5.05 -2.19 9.71
C MET A 244 6.42 -2.08 10.38
N VAL A 245 6.49 -1.52 11.59
CA VAL A 245 7.74 -1.45 12.37
C VAL A 245 8.26 -2.85 12.68
N GLU A 246 7.40 -3.79 13.06
CA GLU A 246 7.76 -5.20 13.29
C GLU A 246 8.31 -5.86 12.03
N TYR A 247 7.62 -5.69 10.89
CA TYR A 247 8.05 -6.22 9.59
C TYR A 247 9.47 -5.75 9.22
N PHE A 248 9.79 -4.47 9.45
CA PHE A 248 11.09 -3.88 9.11
C PHE A 248 12.10 -3.90 10.26
N ALA A 249 11.78 -4.48 11.42
CA ALA A 249 12.66 -4.44 12.59
C ALA A 249 14.09 -4.94 12.32
N PRO A 250 14.33 -6.03 11.55
CA PRO A 250 15.69 -6.47 11.23
C PRO A 250 16.47 -5.43 10.41
N LEU A 251 15.80 -4.77 9.45
CA LEU A 251 16.40 -3.71 8.64
C LEU A 251 16.67 -2.46 9.47
N MET A 252 15.73 -2.06 10.33
CA MET A 252 15.88 -0.89 11.19
C MET A 252 17.12 -1.03 12.07
N LYS A 253 17.30 -2.18 12.72
CA LYS A 253 18.50 -2.48 13.50
C LYS A 253 19.78 -2.40 12.65
N TRP A 254 19.76 -2.96 11.45
CA TRP A 254 20.91 -2.90 10.55
C TRP A 254 21.25 -1.46 10.13
N LEU A 255 20.24 -0.65 9.78
CA LEU A 255 20.42 0.76 9.42
C LEU A 255 20.95 1.60 10.58
N GLU A 256 20.48 1.39 11.80
CA GLU A 256 21.00 2.04 13.01
C GLU A 256 22.50 1.74 13.22
N GLU A 257 22.94 0.52 12.91
CA GLU A 257 24.34 0.14 12.95
C GLU A 257 25.16 0.80 11.83
N GLN A 258 24.64 0.82 10.60
CA GLN A 258 25.34 1.42 9.46
C GLN A 258 25.45 2.94 9.56
N ASN A 259 24.42 3.60 10.10
CA ASN A 259 24.34 5.06 10.18
C ASN A 259 25.03 5.64 11.42
N LYS A 260 25.82 4.85 12.15
CA LYS A 260 26.59 5.36 13.30
C LYS A 260 27.55 6.45 12.85
N GLY A 261 27.33 7.68 13.32
CA GLY A 261 28.12 8.85 12.99
C GLY A 261 27.53 9.72 11.89
N GLU A 262 26.48 9.25 11.21
CA GLU A 262 25.69 10.06 10.29
C GLU A 262 24.76 11.01 11.06
N LYS A 263 24.43 12.15 10.45
CA LYS A 263 23.45 13.10 11.02
C LYS A 263 22.06 12.73 10.53
N ALA A 264 21.12 12.56 11.46
CA ALA A 264 19.72 12.35 11.13
C ALA A 264 19.07 13.66 10.66
N GLY A 265 18.19 13.56 9.66
CA GLY A 265 17.51 14.69 9.04
C GLY A 265 18.33 15.34 7.91
N TRP A 266 17.93 16.54 7.54
CA TRP A 266 18.52 17.36 6.48
C TRP A 266 18.58 18.82 6.92
#